data_AF-R0HQE1-F1
#
_entry.id   AF-R0HQE1-F1
#
_cell.length_a   1.000
_cell.length_b   1.000
_cell.length_c   1.000
_cell.angle_alpha   90.00
_cell.angle_beta   90.00
_cell.angle_gamma   90.00
#
_symmetry.space_group_name_H-M   'P 1'
#
loop_
_entity.id
_entity.type
_entity.pdbx_description
1 polymer ?
#
loop_
_entity_poly.entity_id
_entity_poly.type
_entity_poly.pdbx_seq_one_letter_code
_entity_poly.pdbx_strand_id
1 'polypeptide(L)'
;MDLDQWISKVKDGQHLSEDELQLLCEYVKEILIEESNVQPVNSPVTVCGDIHGQFHDLMKLFQTGGHVPETNYIFMVYGFYDECQRKYGNANAWRYCTDVFDYLTLSAIIDGTVLCVHGGLSPDVRTIDQIRLVDRNCEIPHEGPFCDLMWSDPEDIETWAVSPRGAGWLFGSRVTTEVWSAPNYCYRCGNVASILSFNDNMEREVKFFTETEENNQMRGPRSGVPYFL
;
A
#
# COMPACT_ATOMS: atom_id res chain seq x y z
N MET A 1 1.64 19.47 -19.17
CA MET A 1 1.90 18.87 -17.85
C MET A 1 3.40 18.73 -17.72
N ASP A 2 4.02 19.45 -16.78
CA ASP A 2 5.46 19.35 -16.49
C ASP A 2 5.62 18.60 -15.17
N LEU A 3 5.80 17.27 -15.28
CA LEU A 3 5.85 16.38 -14.11
C LEU A 3 7.10 16.62 -13.26
N ASP A 4 8.23 16.96 -13.86
CA ASP A 4 9.48 17.21 -13.14
C ASP A 4 9.36 18.46 -12.25
N GLN A 5 8.71 19.50 -12.77
CA GLN A 5 8.39 20.69 -11.99
C GLN A 5 7.47 20.37 -10.81
N TRP A 6 6.43 19.56 -11.04
CA TRP A 6 5.49 19.15 -9.99
C TRP A 6 6.15 18.29 -8.91
N ILE A 7 7.02 17.38 -9.30
CA ILE A 7 7.82 16.57 -8.37
C ILE A 7 8.72 17.47 -7.51
N SER A 8 9.41 18.44 -8.11
CA SER A 8 10.24 19.40 -7.35
C SER A 8 9.41 20.20 -6.35
N LYS A 9 8.25 20.70 -6.77
CA LYS A 9 7.33 21.46 -5.91
C LYS A 9 6.87 20.66 -4.70
N VAL A 10 6.50 19.39 -4.90
CA VAL A 10 6.08 18.49 -3.81
C VAL A 10 7.25 18.15 -2.88
N LYS A 11 8.46 17.93 -3.41
CA LYS A 11 9.68 17.69 -2.60
C LYS A 11 10.00 18.85 -1.65
N ASP A 12 9.66 20.09 -2.04
CA ASP A 12 9.82 21.29 -1.21
C ASP A 12 8.70 21.47 -0.16
N GLY A 13 7.81 20.48 0.00
CA GLY A 13 6.70 20.51 0.96
C GLY A 13 5.50 21.35 0.50
N GLN A 14 5.48 21.80 -0.76
CA GLN A 14 4.32 22.47 -1.34
C GLN A 14 3.33 21.44 -1.89
N HIS A 15 2.06 21.81 -2.02
CA HIS A 15 1.06 20.97 -2.69
C HIS A 15 0.72 21.53 -4.07
N LEU A 16 0.23 20.67 -4.95
CA LEU A 16 -0.31 21.07 -6.24
C LEU A 16 -1.53 21.98 -6.06
N SER A 17 -1.85 22.79 -7.06
CA SER A 17 -3.15 23.44 -7.14
C SER A 17 -4.23 22.41 -7.48
N GLU A 18 -5.51 22.75 -7.26
CA GLU A 18 -6.63 21.84 -7.52
C GLU A 18 -6.67 21.37 -9.00
N ASP A 19 -6.46 22.29 -9.95
CA ASP A 19 -6.43 21.98 -11.38
C ASP A 19 -5.25 21.06 -11.76
N GLU A 20 -4.07 21.30 -11.18
CA GLU A 20 -2.89 20.46 -11.37
C GLU A 20 -3.12 19.05 -10.81
N LEU A 21 -3.73 18.95 -9.61
CA LEU A 21 -4.06 17.68 -8.98
C LEU A 21 -5.09 16.90 -9.79
N GLN A 22 -6.13 17.56 -10.28
CA GLN A 22 -7.14 16.93 -11.13
C GLN A 22 -6.51 16.36 -12.40
N LEU A 23 -5.66 17.14 -13.08
CA LEU A 23 -4.97 16.70 -14.29
C LEU A 23 -4.05 15.50 -14.02
N LEU A 24 -3.34 15.51 -12.88
CA LEU A 24 -2.53 14.38 -12.45
C LEU A 24 -3.38 13.13 -12.21
N CYS A 25 -4.50 13.25 -11.50
CA CYS A 25 -5.39 12.14 -11.21
C CYS A 25 -5.97 11.52 -12.49
N GLU A 26 -6.41 12.33 -13.46
CA GLU A 26 -6.88 11.82 -14.75
C GLU A 26 -5.77 11.05 -15.49
N TYR A 27 -4.56 11.61 -15.55
CA TYR A 27 -3.43 10.95 -16.19
C TYR A 27 -3.05 9.62 -15.51
N VAL A 28 -3.08 9.57 -14.18
CA VAL A 28 -2.80 8.34 -13.43
C VAL A 28 -3.87 7.27 -13.68
N LYS A 29 -5.16 7.65 -13.75
CA LYS A 29 -6.24 6.71 -14.09
C LYS A 29 -6.05 6.08 -15.47
N GLU A 30 -5.64 6.87 -16.47
CA GLU A 30 -5.35 6.36 -17.82
C GLU A 30 -4.26 5.28 -17.82
N ILE A 31 -3.29 5.36 -16.91
CA ILE A 31 -2.24 4.33 -16.76
C ILE A 31 -2.80 3.12 -16.01
N LEU A 32 -3.41 3.35 -14.85
CA LEU A 32 -3.85 2.29 -13.96
C LEU A 32 -5.00 1.45 -14.54
N ILE A 33 -5.82 1.98 -15.44
CA ILE A 33 -6.91 1.22 -16.06
C ILE A 33 -6.41 0.08 -16.96
N GLU A 34 -5.23 0.22 -17.54
CA GLU A 34 -4.62 -0.82 -18.39
C GLU A 34 -3.87 -1.88 -17.58
N GLU A 35 -3.65 -1.62 -16.29
CA GLU A 35 -2.89 -2.46 -15.39
C GLU A 35 -3.68 -3.66 -14.86
N SER A 36 -3.06 -4.85 -14.86
CA SER A 36 -3.63 -6.06 -14.25
C SER A 36 -3.72 -5.94 -12.72
N ASN A 37 -4.67 -6.65 -12.09
CA ASN A 37 -4.77 -6.74 -10.63
C ASN A 37 -3.53 -7.37 -9.99
N VAL A 38 -2.76 -8.14 -10.77
CA VAL A 38 -1.50 -8.74 -10.35
C VAL A 38 -0.40 -8.21 -11.25
N GLN A 39 0.38 -7.26 -10.73
CA GLN A 39 1.48 -6.67 -11.48
C GLN A 39 2.72 -7.54 -11.43
N PRO A 40 3.26 -8.00 -12.58
CA PRO A 40 4.57 -8.62 -12.60
C PRO A 40 5.64 -7.56 -12.37
N VAL A 41 6.51 -7.78 -11.38
CA VAL A 41 7.62 -6.89 -11.06
C VAL A 41 8.91 -7.68 -11.10
N ASN A 42 9.93 -7.13 -11.76
CA ASN A 42 11.25 -7.75 -11.79
C ASN A 42 12.13 -7.18 -10.69
N SER A 43 13.02 -7.99 -10.13
CA SER A 43 14.14 -7.47 -9.34
C SER A 43 15.10 -6.64 -10.22
N PRO A 44 15.81 -5.65 -9.65
CA PRO A 44 15.82 -5.26 -8.23
C PRO A 44 14.61 -4.38 -7.88
N VAL A 45 13.99 -4.64 -6.72
CA VAL A 45 12.78 -3.92 -6.26
C VAL A 45 12.78 -3.70 -4.76
N THR A 46 12.18 -2.58 -4.35
CA THR A 46 12.06 -2.17 -2.95
C THR A 46 10.58 -2.15 -2.54
N VAL A 47 10.18 -3.09 -1.68
CA VAL A 47 8.81 -3.19 -1.16
C VAL A 47 8.69 -2.37 0.11
N CYS A 48 7.68 -1.49 0.15
CA CYS A 48 7.37 -0.63 1.29
C CYS A 48 5.98 -0.96 1.83
N GLY A 49 5.89 -0.99 3.17
CA GLY A 49 4.60 -1.09 3.86
C GLY A 49 3.95 0.29 4.06
N ASP A 50 3.00 0.35 4.99
CA ASP A 50 2.18 1.54 5.24
C ASP A 50 3.00 2.79 5.61
N ILE A 51 2.66 3.94 5.01
CA ILE A 51 3.29 5.25 5.29
C ILE A 51 2.39 6.17 6.11
N HIS A 52 1.07 6.01 6.02
CA HIS A 52 0.09 6.82 6.77
C HIS A 52 0.25 8.35 6.60
N GLY A 53 0.63 8.83 5.42
CA GLY A 53 0.74 10.27 5.15
C GLY A 53 1.92 10.96 5.84
N GLN A 54 2.88 10.20 6.38
CA GLN A 54 4.09 10.72 7.02
C GLN A 54 5.09 11.19 5.94
N PHE A 55 4.86 12.37 5.35
CA PHE A 55 5.65 12.92 4.24
C PHE A 55 7.16 12.92 4.52
N HIS A 56 7.56 13.28 5.74
CA HIS A 56 8.97 13.30 6.15
C HIS A 56 9.57 11.88 6.23
N ASP A 57 8.77 10.88 6.62
CA ASP A 57 9.21 9.48 6.63
C ASP A 57 9.23 8.92 5.19
N LEU A 58 8.37 9.39 4.29
CA LEU A 58 8.44 9.07 2.85
C LEU A 58 9.72 9.64 2.21
N MET A 59 10.13 10.87 2.55
CA MET A 59 11.40 11.42 2.08
C MET A 59 12.60 10.60 2.61
N LYS A 60 12.55 10.18 3.87
CA LYS A 60 13.57 9.31 4.46
C LYS A 60 13.57 7.90 3.86
N LEU A 61 12.40 7.39 3.47
CA LEU A 61 12.22 6.15 2.73
C LEU A 61 12.90 6.22 1.37
N PHE A 62 12.74 7.32 0.60
CA PHE A 62 13.49 7.50 -0.65
C PHE A 62 15.00 7.62 -0.43
N GLN A 63 15.45 8.32 0.62
CA GLN A 63 16.88 8.37 0.95
C GLN A 63 17.47 6.99 1.29
N THR A 64 16.66 6.08 1.83
CA THR A 64 17.10 4.74 2.28
C THR A 64 16.94 3.67 1.20
N GLY A 65 15.86 3.74 0.43
CA GLY A 65 15.46 2.73 -0.56
C GLY A 65 15.95 3.00 -1.99
N GLY A 66 16.31 4.25 -2.32
CA GLY A 66 16.64 4.69 -3.68
C GLY A 66 15.75 5.84 -4.17
N HIS A 67 16.14 6.51 -5.25
CA HIS A 67 15.28 7.50 -5.90
C HIS A 67 14.47 6.87 -7.02
N VAL A 68 13.25 7.37 -7.24
CA VAL A 68 12.48 7.14 -8.48
C VAL A 68 13.11 8.01 -9.57
N PRO A 69 13.30 7.53 -10.82
CA PRO A 69 12.79 6.28 -11.42
C PRO A 69 13.67 5.04 -11.23
N GLU A 70 14.81 5.14 -10.55
CA GLU A 70 15.75 4.02 -10.39
C GLU A 70 15.24 2.92 -9.44
N THR A 71 14.17 3.18 -8.69
CA THR A 71 13.55 2.24 -7.75
C THR A 71 12.02 2.34 -7.79
N ASN A 72 11.33 1.20 -7.89
CA ASN A 72 9.86 1.09 -7.88
C ASN A 72 9.32 0.97 -6.45
N TYR A 73 8.15 1.56 -6.17
CA TYR A 73 7.54 1.64 -4.83
C TYR A 73 6.00 1.41 -4.85
N ILE A 74 5.41 0.96 -3.72
CA ILE A 74 3.95 0.73 -3.51
C ILE A 74 3.53 1.36 -2.16
N PHE A 75 2.36 2.03 -2.07
CA PHE A 75 1.96 2.88 -0.92
C PHE A 75 0.44 2.90 -0.59
N MET A 76 0.02 3.15 0.68
CA MET A 76 -1.39 3.35 1.16
C MET A 76 -1.56 4.33 2.35
N VAL A 77 -2.79 4.89 2.59
CA VAL A 77 -3.03 6.08 3.46
C VAL A 77 -4.36 6.11 4.27
N TYR A 78 -4.33 6.68 5.50
CA TYR A 78 -5.48 7.17 6.31
C TYR A 78 -5.32 8.65 6.71
N GLY A 79 -6.41 9.35 7.09
CA GLY A 79 -6.39 10.76 7.54
C GLY A 79 -6.46 11.81 6.42
N PHE A 80 -6.64 11.33 5.19
CA PHE A 80 -6.50 12.09 3.96
C PHE A 80 -7.62 13.14 3.74
N TYR A 81 -8.87 12.86 4.14
CA TYR A 81 -10.00 13.77 3.95
C TYR A 81 -9.79 15.12 4.64
N ASP A 82 -9.43 15.11 5.93
CA ASP A 82 -9.23 16.34 6.71
C ASP A 82 -8.05 17.16 6.19
N GLU A 83 -7.02 16.48 5.66
CA GLU A 83 -5.88 17.15 5.03
C GLU A 83 -6.25 17.82 3.71
N CYS A 84 -7.00 17.14 2.84
CA CYS A 84 -7.56 17.72 1.62
C CYS A 84 -8.41 18.95 1.93
N GLN A 85 -9.30 18.84 2.91
CA GLN A 85 -10.17 19.94 3.33
C GLN A 85 -9.37 21.14 3.85
N ARG A 86 -8.27 20.90 4.60
CA ARG A 86 -7.40 21.95 5.13
C ARG A 86 -6.56 22.65 4.06
N LYS A 87 -6.03 21.89 3.10
CA LYS A 87 -5.15 22.40 2.04
C LYS A 87 -5.91 23.09 0.90
N TYR A 88 -7.05 22.53 0.48
CA TYR A 88 -7.79 22.98 -0.70
C TYR A 88 -9.09 23.73 -0.34
N GLY A 89 -9.52 23.69 0.93
CA GLY A 89 -10.74 24.36 1.39
C GLY A 89 -12.03 23.67 0.96
N ASN A 90 -11.96 22.55 0.24
CA ASN A 90 -13.08 21.78 -0.27
C ASN A 90 -12.72 20.29 -0.42
N ALA A 91 -13.72 19.47 -0.76
CA ALA A 91 -13.58 18.02 -0.87
C ALA A 91 -13.18 17.52 -2.28
N ASN A 92 -12.96 18.38 -3.26
CA ASN A 92 -12.66 17.96 -4.64
C ASN A 92 -11.33 17.21 -4.72
N ALA A 93 -10.28 17.72 -4.06
CA ALA A 93 -8.99 17.03 -3.99
C ALA A 93 -9.11 15.62 -3.39
N TRP A 94 -9.96 15.45 -2.38
CA TRP A 94 -10.26 14.13 -1.82
C TRP A 94 -10.95 13.23 -2.86
N ARG A 95 -11.99 13.74 -3.53
CA ARG A 95 -12.72 13.00 -4.58
C ARG A 95 -11.80 12.55 -5.71
N TYR A 96 -10.97 13.45 -6.25
CA TYR A 96 -10.07 13.11 -7.36
C TYR A 96 -9.10 11.98 -6.99
N CYS A 97 -8.60 11.98 -5.76
CA CYS A 97 -7.71 10.93 -5.29
C CYS A 97 -8.45 9.64 -4.94
N THR A 98 -9.64 9.68 -4.34
CA THR A 98 -10.44 8.47 -4.12
C THR A 98 -10.84 7.81 -5.42
N ASP A 99 -11.17 8.61 -6.45
CA ASP A 99 -11.47 8.09 -7.78
C ASP A 99 -10.25 7.38 -8.40
N VAL A 100 -9.02 7.78 -8.07
CA VAL A 100 -7.80 7.08 -8.50
C VAL A 100 -7.61 5.76 -7.74
N PHE A 101 -7.98 5.72 -6.44
CA PHE A 101 -7.77 4.55 -5.60
C PHE A 101 -8.51 3.31 -6.10
N ASP A 102 -9.68 3.49 -6.72
CA ASP A 102 -10.47 2.41 -7.33
C ASP A 102 -9.74 1.72 -8.50
N TYR A 103 -8.68 2.33 -9.05
CA TYR A 103 -7.88 1.77 -10.14
C TYR A 103 -6.58 1.13 -9.67
N LEU A 104 -6.21 1.28 -8.39
CA LEU A 104 -4.97 0.71 -7.85
C LEU A 104 -4.99 -0.82 -7.94
N THR A 105 -3.86 -1.38 -8.34
CA THR A 105 -3.70 -2.84 -8.47
C THR A 105 -3.73 -3.52 -7.11
N LEU A 106 -4.33 -4.71 -7.04
CA LEU A 106 -4.53 -5.43 -5.77
C LEU A 106 -3.26 -6.11 -5.23
N SER A 107 -2.34 -6.49 -6.12
CA SER A 107 -1.16 -7.26 -5.76
C SER A 107 -0.05 -7.11 -6.78
N ALA A 108 1.16 -7.48 -6.37
CA ALA A 108 2.32 -7.61 -7.24
C ALA A 108 2.94 -9.00 -7.08
N ILE A 109 3.57 -9.51 -8.14
CA ILE A 109 4.37 -10.73 -8.10
C ILE A 109 5.81 -10.43 -8.54
N ILE A 110 6.74 -10.58 -7.60
CA ILE A 110 8.16 -10.31 -7.83
C ILE A 110 8.84 -11.57 -8.37
N ASP A 111 9.44 -11.46 -9.55
CA ASP A 111 10.14 -12.54 -10.27
C ASP A 111 9.35 -13.86 -10.35
N GLY A 112 8.02 -13.78 -10.36
CA GLY A 112 7.15 -14.96 -10.38
C GLY A 112 7.15 -15.79 -9.09
N THR A 113 7.80 -15.35 -8.02
CA THR A 113 8.04 -16.16 -6.81
C THR A 113 7.53 -15.54 -5.52
N VAL A 114 7.44 -14.22 -5.41
CA VAL A 114 6.98 -13.53 -4.20
C VAL A 114 5.70 -12.77 -4.49
N LEU A 115 4.59 -13.17 -3.87
CA LEU A 115 3.34 -12.41 -3.90
C LEU A 115 3.39 -11.30 -2.84
N CYS A 116 3.07 -10.08 -3.26
CA CYS A 116 2.88 -8.92 -2.40
C CYS A 116 1.41 -8.50 -2.46
N VAL A 117 0.78 -8.39 -1.30
CA VAL A 117 -0.61 -7.93 -1.09
C VAL A 117 -0.61 -6.95 0.08
N HIS A 118 -1.64 -6.09 0.18
CA HIS A 118 -1.71 -5.11 1.26
C HIS A 118 -1.85 -5.76 2.64
N GLY A 119 -2.91 -6.54 2.84
CA GLY A 119 -3.18 -7.20 4.11
C GLY A 119 -2.60 -8.60 4.08
N GLY A 120 -3.29 -9.50 3.39
CA GLY A 120 -2.92 -10.91 3.42
C GLY A 120 -3.77 -11.80 2.56
N LEU A 121 -3.94 -13.03 3.00
CA LEU A 121 -4.54 -14.09 2.21
C LEU A 121 -6.07 -14.12 2.37
N SER A 122 -6.76 -14.70 1.38
CA SER A 122 -8.20 -14.98 1.43
C SER A 122 -8.45 -16.49 1.35
N PRO A 123 -9.41 -17.05 2.11
CA PRO A 123 -9.83 -18.44 1.97
C PRO A 123 -10.45 -18.75 0.59
N ASP A 124 -10.96 -17.72 -0.10
CA ASP A 124 -11.59 -17.82 -1.41
C ASP A 124 -10.58 -17.68 -2.57
N VAL A 125 -9.35 -17.23 -2.27
CA VAL A 125 -8.26 -17.07 -3.23
C VAL A 125 -7.18 -18.11 -2.99
N ARG A 126 -7.10 -19.10 -3.87
CA ARG A 126 -6.09 -20.17 -3.85
C ARG A 126 -5.05 -20.06 -4.94
N THR A 127 -5.30 -19.22 -5.95
CA THR A 127 -4.43 -19.05 -7.11
C THR A 127 -4.31 -17.58 -7.50
N ILE A 128 -3.20 -17.22 -8.12
CA ILE A 128 -2.96 -15.86 -8.64
C ILE A 128 -4.01 -15.48 -9.69
N ASP A 129 -4.44 -16.44 -10.51
CA ASP A 129 -5.44 -16.19 -11.54
C ASP A 129 -6.79 -15.78 -10.96
N GLN A 130 -7.13 -16.23 -9.75
CA GLN A 130 -8.33 -15.74 -9.06
C GLN A 130 -8.22 -14.26 -8.68
N ILE A 131 -7.04 -13.78 -8.28
CA ILE A 131 -6.80 -12.35 -7.99
C ILE A 131 -6.98 -11.51 -9.26
N ARG A 132 -6.51 -12.03 -10.42
CA ARG A 132 -6.67 -11.37 -11.72
C ARG A 132 -8.12 -11.18 -12.15
N LEU A 133 -9.03 -12.00 -11.63
CA LEU A 133 -10.45 -11.98 -11.97
C LEU A 133 -11.31 -11.15 -11.00
N VAL A 134 -10.72 -10.62 -9.92
CA VAL A 134 -11.44 -9.75 -8.98
C VAL A 134 -11.86 -8.47 -9.70
N ASP A 135 -13.13 -8.09 -9.57
CA ASP A 135 -13.59 -6.78 -10.03
C ASP A 135 -13.14 -5.71 -9.02
N ARG A 136 -12.06 -4.99 -9.37
CA ARG A 136 -11.45 -4.00 -8.47
C ARG A 136 -12.02 -2.59 -8.61
N ASN A 137 -12.77 -2.32 -9.67
CA ASN A 137 -13.26 -0.96 -10.00
C ASN A 137 -14.53 -0.65 -9.20
N CYS A 138 -14.48 -0.87 -7.89
CA CYS A 138 -15.55 -0.59 -6.96
C CYS A 138 -14.99 -0.25 -5.57
N GLU A 139 -15.81 0.38 -4.74
CA GLU A 139 -15.49 0.53 -3.32
C GLU A 139 -15.26 -0.85 -2.69
N ILE A 140 -14.23 -0.96 -1.85
CA ILE A 140 -13.86 -2.22 -1.22
C ILE A 140 -15.08 -2.79 -0.47
N PRO A 141 -15.58 -3.98 -0.86
CA PRO A 141 -16.75 -4.58 -0.22
C PRO A 141 -16.45 -4.97 1.23
N HIS A 142 -17.49 -5.15 2.04
CA HIS A 142 -17.34 -5.56 3.44
C HIS A 142 -16.89 -7.02 3.61
N GLU A 143 -17.04 -7.85 2.58
CA GLU A 143 -16.65 -9.27 2.59
C GLU A 143 -16.16 -9.73 1.20
N GLY A 144 -15.55 -10.91 1.16
CA GLY A 144 -15.08 -11.56 -0.05
C GLY A 144 -13.61 -11.30 -0.38
N PRO A 145 -13.13 -11.80 -1.53
CA PRO A 145 -11.70 -11.88 -1.84
C PRO A 145 -11.02 -10.51 -1.91
N PHE A 146 -11.70 -9.48 -2.40
CA PHE A 146 -11.15 -8.13 -2.43
C PHE A 146 -10.95 -7.58 -1.00
N CYS A 147 -11.96 -7.69 -0.15
CA CYS A 147 -11.87 -7.32 1.26
C CYS A 147 -10.73 -8.06 1.97
N ASP A 148 -10.68 -9.37 1.81
CA ASP A 148 -9.69 -10.22 2.47
C ASP A 148 -8.24 -9.88 2.06
N LEU A 149 -7.99 -9.64 0.77
CA LEU A 149 -6.65 -9.26 0.28
C LEU A 149 -6.17 -7.94 0.90
N MET A 150 -7.10 -7.04 1.25
CA MET A 150 -6.81 -5.75 1.85
C MET A 150 -6.74 -5.78 3.38
N TRP A 151 -7.49 -6.66 4.04
CA TRP A 151 -7.74 -6.58 5.49
C TRP A 151 -7.34 -7.81 6.30
N SER A 152 -6.95 -8.92 5.66
CA SER A 152 -6.47 -10.10 6.39
C SER A 152 -5.11 -9.87 7.03
N ASP A 153 -4.91 -10.39 8.24
CA ASP A 153 -3.64 -10.33 8.96
C ASP A 153 -3.10 -11.74 9.23
N PRO A 154 -1.78 -11.93 9.25
CA PRO A 154 -1.22 -13.17 9.77
C PRO A 154 -1.47 -13.23 11.30
N GLU A 155 -1.86 -14.39 11.87
CA GLU A 155 -1.89 -14.64 13.34
C GLU A 155 -1.18 -15.97 13.76
N ASP A 156 -0.79 -16.13 15.04
CA ASP A 156 -0.09 -17.30 15.57
C ASP A 156 -1.10 -18.41 15.85
N ILE A 157 -1.72 -18.83 14.75
CA ILE A 157 -2.71 -19.89 14.67
C ILE A 157 -2.26 -20.88 13.61
N GLU A 158 -2.88 -22.05 13.57
CA GLU A 158 -2.57 -23.01 12.50
C GLU A 158 -3.27 -22.68 11.19
N THR A 159 -4.54 -22.25 11.26
CA THR A 159 -5.45 -22.18 10.10
C THR A 159 -6.06 -20.79 9.95
N TRP A 160 -7.36 -20.70 9.66
CA TRP A 160 -8.08 -19.43 9.53
C TRP A 160 -8.84 -19.12 10.82
N ALA A 161 -8.92 -17.84 11.18
CA ALA A 161 -9.83 -17.35 12.20
C ALA A 161 -10.45 -16.02 11.76
N VAL A 162 -11.61 -15.67 12.32
CA VAL A 162 -12.28 -14.41 11.99
C VAL A 162 -11.45 -13.24 12.51
N SER A 163 -11.26 -12.22 11.67
CA SER A 163 -10.54 -11.01 12.08
C SER A 163 -11.32 -10.21 13.12
N PRO A 164 -10.68 -9.76 14.22
CA PRO A 164 -11.31 -8.86 15.19
C PRO A 164 -11.57 -7.46 14.61
N ARG A 165 -11.05 -7.15 13.41
CA ARG A 165 -11.32 -5.88 12.71
C ARG A 165 -12.73 -5.77 12.15
N GLY A 166 -13.47 -6.89 12.09
CA GLY A 166 -14.78 -6.95 11.43
C GLY A 166 -14.72 -7.10 9.91
N ALA A 167 -13.51 -7.21 9.34
CA ALA A 167 -13.25 -7.43 7.92
C ALA A 167 -11.96 -8.26 7.76
N GLY A 168 -11.92 -9.13 6.73
CA GLY A 168 -10.81 -10.03 6.47
C GLY A 168 -10.68 -11.19 7.48
N TRP A 169 -9.56 -11.91 7.38
CA TRP A 169 -9.27 -13.10 8.18
C TRP A 169 -7.92 -13.02 8.87
N LEU A 170 -7.82 -13.71 10.00
CA LEU A 170 -6.54 -14.11 10.56
C LEU A 170 -6.10 -15.41 9.90
N PHE A 171 -4.82 -15.52 9.53
CA PHE A 171 -4.29 -16.74 8.93
C PHE A 171 -2.95 -17.20 9.51
N GLY A 172 -2.82 -18.51 9.59
CA GLY A 172 -1.73 -19.22 10.22
C GLY A 172 -0.71 -19.83 9.28
N SER A 173 0.30 -20.48 9.88
CA SER A 173 1.43 -21.09 9.18
C SER A 173 1.03 -22.21 8.21
N ARG A 174 -0.06 -22.94 8.49
CA ARG A 174 -0.55 -24.00 7.58
C ARG A 174 -1.12 -23.39 6.31
N VAL A 175 -1.83 -22.26 6.42
CA VAL A 175 -2.38 -21.53 5.26
C VAL A 175 -1.27 -21.03 4.35
N THR A 176 -0.23 -20.41 4.91
CA THR A 176 0.89 -19.90 4.10
C THR A 176 1.66 -21.03 3.42
N THR A 177 1.76 -22.20 4.06
CA THR A 177 2.47 -23.37 3.52
C THR A 177 1.65 -24.13 2.47
N GLU A 178 0.37 -24.43 2.74
CA GLU A 178 -0.48 -25.23 1.86
C GLU A 178 -0.97 -24.47 0.62
N VAL A 179 -1.25 -23.17 0.75
CA VAL A 179 -1.87 -22.39 -0.33
C VAL A 179 -0.82 -21.66 -1.17
N TRP A 180 0.23 -21.12 -0.54
CA TRP A 180 1.19 -20.23 -1.21
C TRP A 180 2.65 -20.66 -1.09
N SER A 181 2.95 -21.82 -0.48
CA SER A 181 4.31 -22.33 -0.25
C SER A 181 5.27 -21.26 0.33
N ALA A 182 4.76 -20.40 1.21
CA ALA A 182 5.46 -19.25 1.76
C ALA A 182 5.89 -19.50 3.22
N PRO A 183 7.08 -20.08 3.46
CA PRO A 183 7.64 -20.18 4.81
C PRO A 183 8.05 -18.78 5.32
N ASN A 184 7.74 -18.48 6.59
CA ASN A 184 8.09 -17.24 7.31
C ASN A 184 7.42 -15.94 6.82
N TYR A 185 6.11 -15.98 6.55
CA TYR A 185 5.33 -14.78 6.25
C TYR A 185 5.29 -13.81 7.47
N CYS A 186 5.69 -12.55 7.25
CA CYS A 186 5.55 -11.39 8.15
C CYS A 186 6.27 -11.38 9.53
N TYR A 187 7.34 -12.15 9.77
CA TYR A 187 8.29 -12.01 10.92
C TYR A 187 7.78 -11.19 12.13
N ARG A 188 6.74 -11.67 12.82
CA ARG A 188 5.86 -10.74 13.57
C ARG A 188 6.55 -9.89 14.64
N CYS A 189 6.38 -8.59 14.41
CA CYS A 189 6.12 -7.49 15.34
C CYS A 189 7.22 -7.07 16.31
N GLY A 190 7.96 -6.03 15.90
CA GLY A 190 8.70 -5.12 16.78
C GLY A 190 8.94 -3.78 16.05
N ASN A 191 8.00 -2.84 16.22
CA ASN A 191 7.86 -1.57 15.49
C ASN A 191 9.17 -0.84 15.15
N VAL A 192 9.65 -1.06 13.93
CA VAL A 192 10.59 -0.20 13.20
C VAL A 192 10.09 -0.24 11.75
N ALA A 193 9.96 0.90 11.09
CA ALA A 193 9.57 0.91 9.68
C ALA A 193 10.62 0.12 8.89
N SER A 194 10.17 -0.89 8.16
CA SER A 194 11.07 -1.82 7.46
C SER A 194 10.78 -1.78 5.97
N ILE A 195 11.85 -1.64 5.20
CA ILE A 195 11.85 -1.74 3.75
C ILE A 195 12.43 -3.12 3.42
N LEU A 196 11.74 -3.88 2.58
CA LEU A 196 12.24 -5.16 2.08
C LEU A 196 12.74 -4.96 0.64
N SER A 197 14.06 -4.97 0.45
CA SER A 197 14.68 -4.88 -0.87
C SER A 197 15.02 -6.29 -1.39
N PHE A 198 14.78 -6.53 -2.67
CA PHE A 198 15.25 -7.69 -3.41
C PHE A 198 16.32 -7.22 -4.40
N ASN A 199 17.52 -7.80 -4.34
CA ASN A 199 18.56 -7.56 -5.33
C ASN A 199 18.36 -8.44 -6.59
N ASP A 200 19.23 -8.30 -7.59
CA ASP A 200 19.19 -9.05 -8.85
C ASP A 200 19.21 -10.59 -8.68
N ASN A 201 19.64 -11.08 -7.52
CA ASN A 201 19.70 -12.51 -7.18
C ASN A 201 18.52 -12.97 -6.31
N MET A 202 17.49 -12.12 -6.13
CA MET A 202 16.36 -12.34 -5.22
C MET A 202 16.76 -12.56 -3.75
N GLU A 203 17.94 -12.09 -3.37
CA GLU A 203 18.36 -12.06 -1.97
C GLU A 203 17.63 -10.92 -1.25
N ARG A 204 17.12 -11.25 -0.06
CA ARG A 204 16.31 -10.34 0.75
C ARG A 204 17.21 -9.50 1.63
N GLU A 205 17.13 -8.18 1.49
CA GLU A 205 17.77 -7.21 2.38
C GLU A 205 16.68 -6.43 3.13
N VAL A 206 16.64 -6.59 4.45
CA VAL A 206 15.73 -5.80 5.31
C VAL A 206 16.46 -4.56 5.78
N LYS A 207 15.99 -3.39 5.36
CA LYS A 207 16.50 -2.09 5.81
C LYS A 207 15.54 -1.52 6.83
N PHE A 208 16.04 -1.25 8.03
CA PHE A 208 15.29 -0.65 9.11
C PHE A 208 15.54 0.85 9.16
N PHE A 209 14.49 1.66 9.35
CA PHE A 209 14.64 3.09 9.62
C PHE A 209 13.68 3.56 10.73
N THR A 210 14.13 4.57 11.47
CA THR A 210 13.39 5.18 12.58
C THR A 210 12.67 6.46 12.16
N GLU A 211 11.58 6.80 12.86
CA GLU A 211 10.79 8.05 12.64
C GLU A 211 11.68 9.31 12.65
N THR A 212 11.35 10.31 11.84
CA THR A 212 12.04 11.63 11.89
C THR A 212 11.61 12.45 13.12
N GLU A 213 12.50 13.32 13.61
CA GLU A 213 12.20 14.22 14.74
C GLU A 213 11.05 15.20 14.44
N GLU A 214 10.84 15.51 13.17
CA GLU A 214 9.80 16.43 12.68
C GLU A 214 8.38 15.86 12.88
N ASN A 215 8.21 14.54 12.76
CA ASN A 215 6.94 13.86 13.00
C ASN A 215 6.54 13.80 14.48
N ASN A 216 7.49 13.96 15.41
CA ASN A 216 7.17 14.03 16.85
C ASN A 216 6.34 15.27 17.22
N GLN A 217 6.39 16.34 16.42
CA GLN A 217 5.69 17.58 16.68
C GLN A 217 4.22 17.58 16.18
N MET A 218 3.84 16.63 15.31
CA MET A 218 2.49 16.53 14.73
C MET A 218 1.53 15.56 15.46
N ARG A 219 1.87 15.09 16.67
CA ARG A 219 1.04 14.13 17.42
C ARG A 219 -0.29 14.76 17.88
N GLY A 220 -1.33 14.63 17.04
CA GLY A 220 -2.72 14.72 17.48
C GLY A 220 -3.11 13.52 18.36
N PRO A 221 -4.15 13.63 19.21
CA PRO A 221 -4.59 12.53 20.05
C PRO A 221 -5.02 11.32 19.22
N ARG A 222 -4.40 10.16 19.47
CA ARG A 222 -4.76 8.87 18.89
C ARG A 222 -6.05 8.37 19.56
N SER A 223 -7.22 8.75 19.04
CA SER A 223 -8.46 8.01 19.32
C SER A 223 -8.60 6.89 18.31
N GLY A 224 -8.75 5.64 18.77
CA GLY A 224 -9.09 4.50 17.92
C GLY A 224 -10.46 4.73 17.29
N VAL A 225 -10.48 5.01 15.99
CA VAL A 225 -11.71 5.16 15.22
C VAL A 225 -12.06 3.78 14.66
N PRO A 226 -13.26 3.23 14.93
CA PRO A 226 -13.68 1.97 14.31
C PRO A 226 -13.72 2.13 12.80
N TYR A 227 -13.13 1.16 12.08
CA TYR A 227 -12.99 1.17 10.61
C TYR A 227 -14.32 1.02 9.87
N PHE A 228 -15.37 0.55 10.56
CA PHE A 228 -16.70 0.36 10.01
C PHE A 228 -17.73 0.97 10.97
N LEU A 229 -18.53 1.92 10.47
CA LEU A 229 -19.74 2.45 11.11
C LEU A 229 -20.94 2.12 10.23
#